data_AF-A0A522PY12-F1
#
_entry.id   AF-A0A522PY12-F1
#
_cell.length_a   1.000
_cell.length_b   1.000
_cell.length_c   1.000
_cell.angle_alpha   90.00
_cell.angle_beta   90.00
_cell.angle_gamma   90.00
#
_symmetry.space_group_name_H-M   'P 1'
#
loop_
_entity.id
_entity.type
_entity.pdbx_description
1 polymer ?
#
loop_
_entity_poly.entity_id
_entity_poly.type
_entity_poly.pdbx_seq_one_letter_code
_entity_poly.pdbx_strand_id
1 'polypeptide(L)' 'MAHADWRLEGEWVKNCNCAYGCPCDFNARPTQGDCKGMVGMHITKGHFNDTPLDGLHFCASVQFPGA' A
#
# COMPACT_ATOMS: atom_id res chain seq x y z
N MET A 1 -8.66 11.34 -19.95
CA MET A 1 -7.79 10.15 -19.82
C MET A 1 -8.72 9.00 -19.49
N ALA A 2 -8.72 7.92 -20.27
CA ALA A 2 -9.49 6.74 -19.91
C ALA A 2 -8.89 6.18 -18.62
N HIS A 3 -9.68 6.12 -17.56
CA HIS A 3 -9.26 5.47 -16.32
C HIS A 3 -9.14 3.97 -16.61
N ALA A 4 -8.02 3.36 -16.21
CA ALA A 4 -7.92 1.91 -16.22
C ALA A 4 -9.01 1.33 -15.30
N ASP A 5 -9.71 0.29 -15.74
CA ASP A 5 -10.63 -0.44 -14.88
C ASP A 5 -9.81 -1.40 -14.01
N TRP A 6 -9.81 -1.17 -12.70
CA TRP A 6 -9.02 -2.00 -11.79
C TRP A 6 -9.70 -2.12 -10.43
N ARG A 7 -9.48 -3.27 -9.79
CA ARG A 7 -9.94 -3.53 -8.43
C ARG A 7 -9.01 -4.51 -7.74
N LEU A 8 -8.71 -4.25 -6.47
CA LEU A 8 -7.98 -5.17 -5.60
C LEU A 8 -8.79 -5.37 -4.32
N GLU A 9 -9.12 -6.62 -4.01
CA GLU A 9 -9.72 -7.05 -2.76
C GLU A 9 -8.87 -8.18 -2.17
N GLY A 10 -8.67 -8.15 -0.86
CA GLY A 10 -7.95 -9.18 -0.15
C GLY A 10 -7.33 -8.71 1.16
N GLU A 11 -6.43 -9.54 1.66
CA GLU A 11 -5.75 -9.34 2.93
C GLU A 11 -4.46 -8.56 2.67
N TRP A 12 -4.22 -7.54 3.48
CA TRP A 12 -3.05 -6.69 3.31
C TRP A 12 -2.43 -6.34 4.65
N VAL A 13 -1.13 -6.11 4.62
CA VAL A 13 -0.34 -5.68 5.75
C VAL A 13 0.48 -4.49 5.34
N LYS A 14 0.55 -3.48 6.21
CA LYS A 14 1.52 -2.40 6.11
C LYS A 14 2.21 -2.18 7.43
N ASN A 15 3.48 -1.80 7.36
CA ASN A 15 4.24 -1.34 8.52
C ASN A 15 5.28 -0.31 8.08
N CYS A 16 5.70 0.55 9.01
CA CYS A 16 6.77 1.52 8.79
C CYS A 16 7.49 1.85 10.11
N ASN A 17 8.55 2.64 10.01
CA ASN A 17 9.35 3.14 11.13
C ASN A 17 8.63 4.17 12.04
N CYS A 18 7.38 4.55 11.76
CA CYS A 18 6.64 5.53 12.55
C CYS A 18 6.01 4.92 13.81
N ALA A 19 5.48 5.77 14.69
CA ALA A 19 4.68 5.35 15.83
C ALA A 19 3.48 4.49 15.41
N TYR A 20 2.95 3.73 16.37
CA TYR A 20 1.80 2.86 16.15
C TYR A 20 0.63 3.59 15.46
N GLY A 21 -0.04 2.88 14.56
CA GLY A 21 -1.15 3.41 13.76
C GLY A 21 -0.76 4.18 12.50
N CYS A 22 0.54 4.30 12.15
CA CYS A 22 1.06 5.19 11.10
C CYS A 22 0.36 6.55 11.07
N PRO A 23 0.81 7.52 11.89
CA PRO A 23 0.24 8.87 11.90
C PRO A 23 0.09 9.48 10.48
N CYS A 24 0.98 9.08 9.58
CA CYS A 24 0.97 9.37 8.14
C CYS A 24 -0.39 9.13 7.44
N ASP A 25 -1.08 8.05 7.79
CA ASP A 25 -2.34 7.63 7.18
C ASP A 25 -3.51 8.54 7.58
N PHE A 26 -3.31 9.29 8.66
CA PHE A 26 -4.26 10.24 9.22
C PHE A 26 -3.82 11.69 9.00
N ASN A 27 -2.98 11.93 7.98
CA ASN A 27 -2.43 13.25 7.60
C ASN A 27 -1.53 13.92 8.65
N ALA A 28 -0.98 13.17 9.61
CA ALA A 28 0.05 13.69 10.50
C ALA A 28 1.46 13.49 9.92
N ARG A 29 2.43 14.24 10.45
CA ARG A 29 3.83 14.12 10.03
C ARG A 29 4.42 12.76 10.41
N PRO A 30 5.38 12.23 9.63
CA PRO A 30 6.16 11.06 10.02
C PRO A 30 6.85 11.28 11.37
N THR A 31 6.85 10.26 12.22
CA THR A 31 7.38 10.38 13.59
C THR A 31 8.87 10.72 13.63
N GLN A 32 9.65 10.25 12.65
CA GLN A 32 11.11 10.36 12.62
C GLN A 32 11.62 11.37 11.59
N GLY A 33 10.74 12.17 10.96
CA GLY A 33 11.12 13.04 9.82
C GLY A 33 11.36 12.30 8.49
N ASP A 34 11.12 10.99 8.44
CA ASP A 34 10.99 10.22 7.21
C ASP A 34 10.03 9.04 7.45
N CYS A 35 9.49 8.49 6.35
CA CYS A 35 8.72 7.26 6.41
C CYS A 35 9.38 6.20 5.53
N LYS A 36 9.88 5.14 6.18
CA LYS A 36 10.41 3.94 5.53
C LYS A 36 9.46 2.80 5.87
N GLY A 37 8.75 2.31 4.87
CA GLY A 37 7.67 1.35 5.06
C GLY A 37 7.72 0.19 4.09
N MET A 38 6.88 -0.79 4.38
CA MET A 38 6.58 -1.92 3.52
C MET A 38 5.07 -2.13 3.50
N VAL A 39 4.55 -2.51 2.34
CA VAL A 39 3.20 -3.01 2.16
C VAL A 39 3.26 -4.36 1.48
N GLY A 40 2.38 -5.27 1.87
CA GLY A 40 2.16 -6.55 1.21
C GLY A 40 0.68 -6.84 1.11
N MET A 41 0.27 -7.54 0.06
CA MET A 41 -1.13 -7.94 -0.13
C MET A 41 -1.20 -9.30 -0.80
N HIS A 42 -2.13 -10.12 -0.32
CA HIS A 42 -2.65 -11.29 -1.01
C HIS A 42 -3.98 -10.90 -1.66
N ILE A 43 -4.04 -10.94 -2.99
CA ILE A 43 -5.22 -10.56 -3.75
C ILE A 43 -6.17 -11.76 -3.79
N THR A 44 -7.24 -11.72 -3.01
CA THR A 44 -8.27 -12.78 -3.05
C THR A 44 -9.20 -12.61 -4.24
N LYS A 45 -9.43 -11.36 -4.68
CA LYS A 45 -10.19 -11.04 -5.89
C LYS A 45 -9.76 -9.71 -6.51
N GLY A 46 -9.42 -9.69 -7.79
CA GLY A 46 -9.03 -8.46 -8.46
C GLY A 46 -8.70 -8.60 -9.94
N HIS A 47 -8.67 -7.46 -10.61
CA HIS A 47 -8.36 -7.36 -12.04
C HIS A 47 -7.68 -6.03 -12.37
N PHE A 48 -6.98 -6.04 -13.49
CA PHE A 48 -6.49 -4.85 -14.17
C PHE A 48 -6.86 -4.95 -15.65
N ASN A 49 -7.91 -4.22 -16.06
CA ASN A 49 -8.61 -4.42 -17.33
C ASN A 49 -8.95 -5.92 -17.51
N ASP A 50 -8.59 -6.52 -18.64
CA ASP A 50 -8.84 -7.95 -18.91
C ASP A 50 -7.86 -8.90 -18.20
N THR A 51 -6.93 -8.38 -17.38
CA THR A 51 -5.92 -9.21 -16.68
C THR A 51 -6.42 -9.61 -15.29
N PRO A 52 -6.67 -10.91 -15.02
CA PRO A 52 -7.03 -11.37 -13.69
C PRO A 52 -5.82 -11.33 -12.74
N LEU A 53 -6.06 -10.96 -11.48
CA LEU A 53 -5.03 -10.86 -10.44
C LEU A 53 -5.28 -11.78 -9.24
N ASP A 54 -6.34 -12.57 -9.28
CA ASP A 54 -6.74 -13.50 -8.21
C ASP A 54 -5.59 -14.46 -7.83
N GLY A 55 -5.32 -14.60 -6.53
CA GLY A 55 -4.28 -15.48 -5.98
C GLY A 55 -2.86 -14.91 -6.03
N LEU A 56 -2.66 -13.74 -6.64
CA LEU A 56 -1.34 -13.10 -6.67
C LEU A 56 -1.01 -12.46 -5.31
N HIS A 57 0.29 -12.46 -5.02
CA HIS A 57 0.85 -11.73 -3.89
C HIS A 57 1.75 -10.63 -4.43
N PHE A 58 1.66 -9.43 -3.85
CA PHE A 58 2.65 -8.40 -4.10
C PHE A 58 3.18 -7.83 -2.79
N CYS A 59 4.41 -7.35 -2.83
CA CYS A 59 5.00 -6.56 -1.77
C CYS A 59 5.77 -5.38 -2.36
N ALA A 60 5.81 -4.29 -1.62
CA ALA A 60 6.57 -3.10 -2.00
C ALA A 60 7.18 -2.47 -0.75
N SER A 61 8.44 -2.05 -0.87
CA SER A 61 9.07 -1.13 0.07
C SER A 61 8.87 0.31 -0.44
N VAL A 62 8.54 1.21 0.47
CA VAL A 62 8.34 2.63 0.17
C VAL A 62 9.25 3.48 1.05
N GLN A 63 9.78 4.55 0.47
CA GLN A 63 10.51 5.57 1.20
C GLN A 63 9.94 6.92 0.80
N PHE A 64 9.37 7.62 1.78
CA PHE A 64 8.91 8.99 1.62
C PHE A 64 9.88 9.90 2.37
N PRO A 65 10.54 10.85 1.68
CA PRO A 65 11.26 11.92 2.35
C PRO A 65 10.21 12.78 3.08
N GLY A 66 10.22 12.77 4.40
CA GLY A 66 9.10 13.21 5.22
C GLY A 66 9.34 14.51 5.98
N ALA A 67 9.06 15.64 5.32
CA ALA A 67 9.29 17.04 5.73
C ALA A 67 10.67 17.61 5.39
#